data_AF-A0A1V2VUY8-F1
#
_entry.id   AF-A0A1V2VUY8-F1
#
_cell.length_a   1.000
_cell.length_b   1.000
_cell.length_c   1.000
_cell.angle_alpha   90.00
_cell.angle_beta   90.00
_cell.angle_gamma   90.00
#
_symmetry.space_group_name_H-M   'P 1'
#
loop_
_entity.id
_entity.type
_entity.pdbx_description
1 polymer ?
#
loop_
_entity_poly.entity_id
_entity_poly.type
_entity_poly.pdbx_seq_one_letter_code
_entity_poly.pdbx_strand_id
1 'polypeptide(L)'
;MKTEAYVEHGKWVTDHIAPINAVMTISTAVLIPLLDFLRPYFPYIGYVAGLVVLVFLTLLVMKVLGIPKGRQLHSSIVLCSGVCAAAFSVGAVASARHADQGGAIAASAPWAAQLQQTLLDIKNGKSDDPRVELKNIGVEWKPGSLLQASKDGDTRVIELFLKGGMPVSSGFSDGRQLPFYVVANDFPKAKEQLKLFKQYGVDLNDQSLVAFKNTDPATQPPNLYAVAKENHHEELASYLAELGVKTDSYPAWKKAEEERNRNNKTHVNMM
;
A
#
# COMPACT_ATOMS: atom_id res chain seq x y z
N MET A 1 28.88 -60.19 -28.78
CA MET A 1 27.83 -60.69 -27.88
C MET A 1 27.83 -59.87 -26.59
N LYS A 2 27.09 -58.74 -26.57
CA LYS A 2 26.60 -58.13 -25.33
C LYS A 2 25.12 -58.49 -25.28
N THR A 3 24.79 -59.21 -24.22
CA THR A 3 23.70 -60.15 -24.05
C THR A 3 22.32 -59.50 -24.09
N GLU A 4 21.29 -60.21 -24.54
CA GLU A 4 19.88 -59.78 -24.47
C GLU A 4 19.50 -59.25 -23.08
N ALA A 5 20.10 -59.84 -22.04
CA ALA A 5 20.01 -59.38 -20.66
C ALA A 5 20.43 -57.90 -20.46
N TYR A 6 21.45 -57.41 -21.18
CA TYR A 6 21.89 -56.01 -21.10
C TYR A 6 20.85 -55.05 -21.72
N VAL A 7 20.21 -55.47 -22.81
CA VAL A 7 19.14 -54.69 -23.48
C VAL A 7 17.86 -54.70 -22.65
N GLU A 8 17.53 -55.83 -22.05
CA GLU A 8 16.36 -55.99 -21.18
C GLU A 8 16.52 -55.21 -19.86
N HIS A 9 17.72 -55.24 -19.25
CA HIS A 9 18.02 -54.41 -18.09
C HIS A 9 18.03 -52.91 -18.43
N GLY A 10 18.55 -52.55 -19.61
CA GLY A 10 18.51 -51.18 -20.13
C GLY A 10 17.08 -50.66 -20.30
N LYS A 11 16.20 -51.45 -20.92
CA LYS A 11 14.77 -51.13 -21.07
C LYS A 11 14.06 -50.99 -19.73
N TRP A 12 14.31 -51.90 -18.79
CA TRP A 12 13.70 -51.79 -17.47
C TRP A 12 14.10 -50.51 -16.74
N VAL A 13 15.38 -50.11 -16.81
CA VAL A 13 15.86 -48.85 -16.25
C VAL A 13 15.23 -47.63 -16.93
N THR A 14 15.15 -47.59 -18.27
CA THR A 14 14.54 -46.47 -18.99
C THR A 14 13.03 -46.38 -18.81
N ASP A 15 12.34 -47.50 -18.69
CA ASP A 15 10.87 -47.51 -18.69
C ASP A 15 10.28 -47.38 -17.28
N HIS A 16 11.02 -47.77 -16.24
CA HIS A 16 10.50 -47.79 -14.86
C HIS A 16 11.26 -46.85 -13.91
N ILE A 17 12.58 -46.69 -14.07
CA ILE A 17 13.39 -45.86 -13.14
C ILE A 17 13.51 -44.42 -13.66
N ALA A 18 13.76 -44.23 -14.95
CA ALA A 18 13.95 -42.91 -15.52
C ALA A 18 12.72 -41.99 -15.36
N PRO A 19 11.46 -42.45 -15.55
CA PRO A 19 10.30 -41.58 -15.41
C PRO A 19 10.07 -41.15 -13.95
N ILE A 20 10.29 -42.05 -12.99
CA ILE A 20 10.14 -41.75 -11.55
C ILE A 20 11.20 -40.73 -11.12
N ASN A 21 12.45 -40.93 -11.55
CA ASN A 21 13.54 -39.99 -11.26
C ASN A 21 13.31 -38.64 -11.94
N ALA A 22 12.78 -38.62 -13.16
CA ALA A 22 12.47 -37.39 -13.87
C ALA A 22 11.34 -36.60 -13.19
N VAL A 23 10.23 -37.25 -12.82
CA VAL A 23 9.11 -36.59 -12.11
C VAL A 23 9.57 -36.03 -10.77
N MET A 24 10.35 -36.80 -9.99
CA MET A 24 10.92 -36.35 -8.73
C MET A 24 11.87 -35.16 -8.94
N THR A 25 12.77 -35.24 -9.92
CA THR A 25 13.74 -34.17 -10.22
C THR A 25 13.03 -32.90 -10.67
N ILE A 26 12.06 -32.99 -11.57
CA ILE A 26 11.27 -31.84 -12.06
C ILE A 26 10.45 -31.24 -10.92
N SER A 27 9.77 -32.08 -10.13
CA SER A 27 9.00 -31.61 -8.97
C SER A 27 9.90 -30.88 -7.98
N THR A 28 11.08 -31.42 -7.69
CA THR A 28 12.03 -30.82 -6.74
C THR A 28 12.64 -29.53 -7.30
N ALA A 29 13.05 -29.54 -8.58
CA ALA A 29 13.67 -28.41 -9.26
C ALA A 29 12.71 -27.25 -9.54
N VAL A 30 11.40 -27.50 -9.60
CA VAL A 30 10.38 -26.45 -9.81
C VAL A 30 9.78 -25.98 -8.49
N LEU A 31 9.49 -26.89 -7.56
CA LEU A 31 8.80 -26.55 -6.32
C LEU A 31 9.71 -25.76 -5.37
N ILE A 32 11.00 -26.11 -5.25
CA ILE A 32 11.92 -25.40 -4.34
C ILE A 32 12.08 -23.93 -4.75
N PRO A 33 12.39 -23.58 -6.02
CA PRO A 33 12.55 -22.19 -6.38
C PRO A 33 11.25 -21.38 -6.32
N LEU A 34 10.10 -22.00 -6.61
CA LEU A 34 8.78 -21.37 -6.43
C LEU A 34 8.49 -21.05 -4.96
N LEU A 35 8.75 -21.99 -4.05
CA LEU A 35 8.55 -21.79 -2.62
C LEU A 35 9.50 -20.74 -2.05
N ASP A 36 10.76 -20.76 -2.48
CA ASP A 36 11.77 -19.78 -2.14
C ASP A 36 11.37 -18.37 -2.61
N PHE A 37 10.85 -18.24 -3.83
CA PHE A 37 10.37 -16.97 -4.37
C PHE A 37 9.10 -16.44 -3.69
N LEU A 38 8.13 -17.31 -3.37
CA LEU A 38 6.88 -16.86 -2.75
C LEU A 38 7.05 -16.54 -1.26
N ARG A 39 8.05 -17.13 -0.61
CA ARG A 39 8.19 -17.03 0.85
C ARG A 39 9.66 -17.24 1.29
N PRO A 40 10.52 -16.24 1.09
CA PRO A 40 11.97 -16.36 1.28
C PRO A 40 12.43 -16.64 2.72
N TYR A 41 11.61 -16.26 3.72
CA TYR A 41 11.77 -16.73 5.10
C TYR A 41 10.88 -17.94 5.37
N PHE A 42 11.10 -19.05 4.66
CA PHE A 42 10.42 -20.31 4.97
C PHE A 42 11.29 -21.15 5.91
N PRO A 43 11.10 -21.08 7.24
CA PRO A 43 11.86 -21.92 8.18
C PRO A 43 11.67 -23.42 7.91
N TYR A 44 10.60 -23.80 7.21
CA TYR A 44 10.32 -25.19 6.85
C TYR A 44 11.16 -25.74 5.70
N ILE A 45 11.84 -24.93 4.87
CA ILE A 45 12.73 -25.49 3.84
C ILE A 45 13.90 -26.25 4.48
N GLY A 46 14.45 -25.73 5.59
CA GLY A 46 15.45 -26.44 6.40
C GLY A 46 14.91 -27.73 7.01
N TYR A 47 13.68 -27.72 7.55
CA TYR A 47 13.03 -28.92 8.11
C TYR A 47 12.75 -29.98 7.04
N VAL A 48 12.29 -29.58 5.85
CA VAL A 48 12.04 -30.49 4.72
C VAL A 48 13.36 -31.07 4.22
N ALA A 49 14.40 -30.26 4.04
CA ALA A 49 15.72 -30.75 3.65
C ALA A 49 16.27 -31.74 4.69
N GLY A 50 16.17 -31.41 5.99
CA GLY A 50 16.56 -32.31 7.08
C GLY A 50 15.80 -33.63 7.07
N LEU A 51 14.48 -33.60 6.86
CA LEU A 51 13.65 -34.80 6.78
C LEU A 51 14.02 -35.68 5.58
N VAL A 52 14.24 -35.08 4.40
CA VAL A 52 14.63 -35.82 3.19
C VAL A 52 16.01 -36.47 3.38
N VAL A 53 16.97 -35.77 3.99
CA VAL A 53 18.28 -36.33 4.34
C VAL A 53 18.14 -37.50 5.33
N LEU A 54 17.28 -37.36 6.34
CA LEU A 54 17.03 -38.41 7.33
C LEU A 54 16.43 -39.67 6.68
N VAL A 55 15.46 -39.50 5.77
CA VAL A 55 14.89 -40.61 4.98
C VAL A 55 15.97 -41.29 4.13
N PHE A 56 16.82 -40.52 3.44
CA PHE A 56 17.94 -41.08 2.68
C PHE A 56 18.89 -41.90 3.55
N LEU A 57 19.31 -41.35 4.71
CA LEU A 57 20.19 -42.05 5.65
C LEU A 57 19.54 -43.34 6.17
N THR A 58 18.24 -43.30 6.45
CA THR A 58 17.50 -44.48 6.90
C THR A 58 17.48 -45.58 5.82
N LEU A 59 17.20 -45.21 4.57
CA LEU A 59 17.22 -46.14 3.44
C LEU A 59 18.63 -46.69 3.15
N LEU A 60 19.66 -45.85 3.29
CA LEU A 60 21.06 -46.26 3.17
C LEU A 60 21.42 -47.30 4.23
N VAL A 61 21.09 -47.05 5.50
CA VAL A 61 21.32 -47.96 6.62
C VAL A 61 20.56 -49.27 6.42
N MET A 62 19.28 -49.21 6.05
CA MET A 62 18.49 -50.41 5.75
C MET A 62 19.13 -51.25 4.65
N LYS A 63 19.66 -50.62 3.60
CA LYS A 63 20.36 -51.32 2.51
C LYS A 63 21.67 -51.95 2.98
N VAL A 64 22.49 -51.23 3.75
CA VAL A 64 23.78 -51.74 4.27
C VAL A 64 23.57 -52.92 5.23
N LEU A 65 22.54 -52.85 6.07
CA LEU A 65 22.20 -53.90 7.04
C LEU A 65 21.36 -55.04 6.44
N GLY A 66 20.98 -54.96 5.16
CA GLY A 66 20.16 -55.97 4.50
C GLY A 66 18.74 -56.11 5.09
N ILE A 67 18.18 -55.00 5.59
CA ILE A 67 16.83 -54.93 6.17
C ILE A 67 15.85 -54.44 5.10
N PRO A 68 14.69 -55.10 4.90
CA PRO A 68 14.23 -56.32 5.58
C PRO A 68 14.88 -57.61 5.06
N LYS A 69 15.16 -58.55 5.97
CA LYS A 69 15.72 -59.86 5.63
C LYS A 69 14.79 -60.58 4.65
N GLY A 70 15.28 -60.87 3.44
CA GLY A 70 14.53 -61.54 2.37
C GLY A 70 14.04 -60.65 1.22
N ARG A 71 14.11 -59.32 1.35
CA ARG A 71 13.90 -58.37 0.24
C ARG A 71 14.93 -57.25 0.32
N GLN A 72 15.96 -57.30 -0.54
CA GLN A 72 16.94 -56.22 -0.62
C GLN A 72 16.30 -54.97 -1.23
N LEU A 73 16.53 -53.81 -0.58
CA LEU A 73 16.19 -52.50 -1.13
C LEU A 73 16.92 -52.29 -2.45
N HIS A 74 16.18 -51.96 -3.51
CA HIS A 74 16.76 -51.67 -4.81
C HIS A 74 17.70 -50.47 -4.73
N SER A 75 18.89 -50.62 -5.31
CA SER A 75 19.91 -49.57 -5.37
C SER A 75 19.42 -48.27 -5.99
N SER A 76 18.45 -48.33 -6.91
CA SER A 76 17.85 -47.17 -7.56
C SER A 76 17.11 -46.26 -6.60
N ILE A 77 16.42 -46.81 -5.59
CA ILE A 77 15.66 -46.03 -4.59
C ILE A 77 16.63 -45.25 -3.69
N VAL A 78 17.72 -45.89 -3.28
CA VAL A 78 18.75 -45.25 -2.44
C VAL A 78 19.50 -44.15 -3.21
N LEU A 79 19.83 -44.40 -4.48
CA LEU A 79 20.45 -43.38 -5.33
C LEU A 79 19.50 -42.19 -5.58
N CYS A 80 18.23 -42.45 -5.89
CA CYS A 80 17.24 -41.40 -6.12
C CYS A 80 17.02 -40.53 -4.88
N SER A 81 16.81 -41.15 -3.71
CA SER A 81 16.66 -40.42 -2.45
C SER A 81 17.91 -39.61 -2.09
N GLY A 82 19.11 -40.10 -2.42
CA GLY A 82 20.36 -39.35 -2.24
C GLY A 82 20.45 -38.11 -3.13
N VAL A 83 20.06 -38.21 -4.40
CA VAL A 83 20.01 -37.06 -5.33
C VAL A 83 19.01 -36.01 -4.84
N CYS A 84 17.83 -36.44 -4.38
CA CYS A 84 16.84 -35.53 -3.79
C CYS A 84 17.39 -34.86 -2.53
N ALA A 85 17.98 -35.62 -1.61
CA ALA A 85 18.57 -35.07 -0.37
C ALA A 85 19.63 -33.99 -0.67
N ALA A 86 20.49 -34.22 -1.67
CA ALA A 86 21.46 -33.24 -2.10
C ALA A 86 20.81 -31.98 -2.69
N ALA A 87 19.83 -32.14 -3.59
CA ALA A 87 19.13 -31.02 -4.21
C ALA A 87 18.38 -30.15 -3.19
N PHE A 88 17.66 -30.75 -2.25
CA PHE A 88 16.97 -30.04 -1.16
C PHE A 88 17.96 -29.33 -0.24
N SER A 89 19.10 -29.95 0.07
CA SER A 89 20.13 -29.34 0.93
C SER A 89 20.77 -28.13 0.26
N VAL A 90 21.14 -28.23 -1.02
CA VAL A 90 21.71 -27.11 -1.79
C VAL A 90 20.69 -25.98 -1.93
N GLY A 91 19.44 -26.31 -2.26
CA GLY A 91 18.35 -25.33 -2.34
C GLY A 91 18.11 -24.61 -1.00
N ALA A 92 18.13 -25.33 0.11
CA ALA A 92 17.99 -24.76 1.45
C ALA A 92 19.14 -23.80 1.80
N VAL A 93 20.39 -24.16 1.48
CA VAL A 93 21.55 -23.29 1.73
C VAL A 93 21.53 -22.05 0.85
N ALA A 94 21.18 -22.18 -0.43
CA ALA A 94 21.07 -21.06 -1.36
C ALA A 94 19.95 -20.10 -0.94
N SER A 95 18.78 -20.63 -0.60
CA SER A 95 17.64 -19.88 -0.06
C SER A 95 18.03 -19.12 1.21
N ALA A 96 18.65 -19.79 2.19
CA ALA A 96 19.05 -19.16 3.45
C ALA A 96 20.07 -18.02 3.26
N ARG A 97 20.98 -18.12 2.29
CA ARG A 97 21.96 -17.06 1.98
C ARG A 97 21.35 -15.84 1.32
N HIS A 98 20.22 -16.00 0.63
CA HIS A 98 19.55 -14.93 -0.12
C HIS A 98 18.17 -14.57 0.47
N ALA A 99 17.85 -15.04 1.67
CA ALA A 99 16.55 -14.80 2.32
C ALA A 99 16.27 -13.29 2.48
N ASP A 100 17.29 -12.53 2.89
CA ASP A 100 17.21 -11.07 3.04
C ASP A 100 17.03 -10.33 1.69
N GLN A 101 17.29 -11.01 0.57
CA GLN A 101 17.18 -10.49 -0.80
C GLN A 101 15.93 -11.00 -1.54
N GLY A 102 15.01 -11.67 -0.83
CA GLY A 102 13.79 -12.20 -1.45
C GLY A 102 13.90 -13.64 -1.97
N GLY A 103 14.98 -14.36 -1.61
CA GLY A 103 15.26 -15.71 -2.09
C GLY A 103 16.25 -15.72 -3.26
N ALA A 104 16.69 -16.91 -3.68
CA ALA A 104 17.72 -17.10 -4.69
C ALA A 104 17.30 -16.59 -6.09
N ILE A 105 16.01 -16.67 -6.44
CA ILE A 105 15.50 -16.12 -7.71
C ILE A 105 15.53 -14.59 -7.68
N ALA A 106 15.03 -13.97 -6.61
CA ALA A 106 15.00 -12.51 -6.50
C ALA A 106 16.43 -11.92 -6.43
N ALA A 107 17.35 -12.61 -5.76
CA ALA A 107 18.75 -12.21 -5.69
C ALA A 107 19.49 -12.27 -7.05
N SER A 108 19.11 -13.20 -7.92
CA SER A 108 19.79 -13.40 -9.22
C SER A 108 19.16 -12.61 -10.37
N ALA A 109 17.90 -12.17 -10.23
CA ALA A 109 17.15 -11.52 -11.28
C ALA A 109 16.43 -10.24 -10.78
N PRO A 110 16.85 -9.04 -11.21
CA PRO A 110 16.22 -7.78 -10.79
C PRO A 110 14.72 -7.72 -11.08
N TRP A 111 14.28 -8.26 -12.23
CA TRP A 111 12.87 -8.31 -12.61
C TRP A 111 12.03 -9.16 -11.65
N ALA A 112 12.61 -10.23 -11.10
CA ALA A 112 11.91 -11.12 -10.19
C ALA A 112 11.77 -10.47 -8.81
N ALA A 113 12.81 -9.78 -8.32
CA ALA A 113 12.73 -8.98 -7.10
C ALA A 113 11.64 -7.89 -7.21
N GLN A 114 11.56 -7.21 -8.36
CA GLN A 114 10.55 -6.19 -8.60
C GLN A 114 9.12 -6.76 -8.63
N LEU A 115 8.93 -7.92 -9.24
CA LEU A 115 7.65 -8.64 -9.23
C LEU A 115 7.25 -9.06 -7.81
N GLN A 116 8.19 -9.58 -7.03
CA GLN A 116 7.96 -10.01 -5.64
C GLN A 116 7.57 -8.84 -4.74
N GLN A 117 8.24 -7.69 -4.88
CA GLN A 117 7.86 -6.46 -4.17
C GLN A 117 6.47 -5.98 -4.58
N THR A 118 6.15 -5.96 -5.87
CA THR A 118 4.81 -5.58 -6.35
C THR A 118 3.72 -6.46 -5.71
N LEU A 119 3.94 -7.77 -5.60
CA LEU A 119 3.01 -8.69 -4.95
C LEU A 119 2.88 -8.44 -3.43
N LEU A 120 3.99 -8.08 -2.77
CA LEU A 120 3.99 -7.72 -1.35
C LEU A 120 3.28 -6.38 -1.10
N ASP A 121 3.48 -5.40 -1.96
CA ASP A 121 2.83 -4.08 -1.86
C ASP A 121 1.33 -4.18 -2.07
N ILE A 122 0.88 -4.96 -3.07
CA ILE A 122 -0.54 -5.31 -3.26
C ILE A 122 -1.11 -6.00 -2.02
N LYS A 123 -0.41 -7.00 -1.47
CA LYS A 123 -0.85 -7.72 -0.26
C LYS A 123 -0.93 -6.80 0.96
N ASN A 124 0.03 -5.89 1.09
CA ASN A 124 0.12 -4.96 2.21
C ASN A 124 -0.77 -3.71 2.02
N GLY A 125 -1.50 -3.64 0.90
CA GLY A 125 -2.39 -2.53 0.58
C GLY A 125 -1.68 -1.21 0.36
N LYS A 126 -0.34 -1.19 0.30
CA LYS A 126 0.46 0.02 0.09
C LYS A 126 0.50 0.31 -1.39
N SER A 127 -0.22 1.33 -1.82
CA SER A 127 -0.09 1.87 -3.17
C SER A 127 0.49 3.27 -3.10
N ASP A 128 1.48 3.54 -3.96
CA ASP A 128 1.95 4.91 -4.18
C ASP A 128 0.87 5.79 -4.84
N ASP A 129 -0.18 5.18 -5.43
CA ASP A 129 -1.35 5.89 -5.93
C ASP A 129 -2.32 6.21 -4.77
N PRO A 130 -2.53 7.50 -4.44
CA PRO A 130 -3.42 7.92 -3.35
C PRO A 130 -4.87 7.47 -3.53
N ARG A 131 -5.34 7.30 -4.78
CA ARG A 131 -6.71 6.86 -5.08
C ARG A 131 -6.89 5.38 -4.81
N VAL A 132 -5.86 4.58 -5.06
CA VAL A 132 -5.85 3.15 -4.72
C VAL A 132 -5.77 2.98 -3.21
N GLU A 133 -4.92 3.75 -2.52
CA GLU A 133 -4.84 3.75 -1.06
C GLU A 133 -6.19 4.10 -0.42
N LEU A 134 -6.88 5.15 -0.90
CA LEU A 134 -8.23 5.52 -0.46
C LEU A 134 -9.22 4.37 -0.64
N LYS A 135 -9.20 3.71 -1.80
CA LYS A 135 -10.04 2.53 -2.06
C LYS A 135 -9.73 1.38 -1.10
N ASN A 136 -8.45 1.14 -0.80
CA ASN A 136 -8.01 0.06 0.10
C ASN A 136 -8.48 0.29 1.55
N ILE A 137 -8.59 1.54 1.99
CA ILE A 137 -9.14 1.91 3.31
C ILE A 137 -10.66 2.12 3.30
N GLY A 138 -11.35 1.78 2.20
CA GLY A 138 -12.80 1.86 2.10
C GLY A 138 -13.36 3.27 1.91
N VAL A 139 -12.53 4.23 1.49
CA VAL A 139 -12.93 5.62 1.24
C VAL A 139 -13.13 5.84 -0.26
N GLU A 140 -14.33 6.28 -0.63
CA GLU A 140 -14.68 6.52 -2.04
C GLU A 140 -14.16 7.87 -2.55
N TRP A 141 -13.66 7.92 -3.79
CA TRP A 141 -13.14 9.14 -4.42
C TRP A 141 -14.26 10.10 -4.85
N LYS A 142 -14.81 10.88 -3.91
CA LYS A 142 -15.83 11.90 -4.18
C LYS A 142 -15.72 13.09 -3.21
N PRO A 143 -16.18 14.31 -3.61
CA PRO A 143 -16.10 15.50 -2.75
C PRO A 143 -16.76 15.32 -1.37
N GLY A 144 -17.87 14.59 -1.31
CA GLY A 144 -18.56 14.30 -0.05
C GLY A 144 -17.71 13.50 0.95
N SER A 145 -16.87 12.57 0.47
CA SER A 145 -15.95 11.82 1.34
C SER A 145 -14.83 12.71 1.87
N LEU A 146 -14.32 13.64 1.07
CA LEU A 146 -13.32 14.62 1.51
C LEU A 146 -13.91 15.56 2.58
N LEU A 147 -15.14 16.04 2.39
CA LEU A 147 -15.83 16.85 3.41
C LEU A 147 -16.03 16.06 4.71
N GLN A 148 -16.42 14.79 4.61
CA GLN A 148 -16.59 13.94 5.79
C GLN A 148 -15.27 13.74 6.53
N ALA A 149 -14.18 13.41 5.82
CA ALA A 149 -12.85 13.29 6.42
C ALA A 149 -12.39 14.58 7.12
N SER A 150 -12.74 15.73 6.54
CA SER A 150 -12.47 17.05 7.12
C SER A 150 -13.28 17.31 8.39
N LYS A 151 -14.56 16.93 8.44
CA LYS A 151 -15.38 16.97 9.66
C LYS A 151 -14.88 16.03 10.76
N ASP A 152 -14.32 14.89 10.36
CA ASP A 152 -13.80 13.88 11.29
C ASP A 152 -12.36 14.20 11.74
N GLY A 153 -11.70 15.19 11.14
CA GLY A 153 -10.30 15.52 11.43
C GLY A 153 -9.30 14.42 11.00
N ASP A 154 -9.67 13.60 10.01
CA ASP A 154 -8.81 12.57 9.45
C ASP A 154 -7.83 13.17 8.44
N THR A 155 -6.77 13.77 8.99
CA THR A 155 -5.67 14.38 8.23
C THR A 155 -4.99 13.43 7.25
N ARG A 156 -4.99 12.10 7.51
CA ARG A 156 -4.39 11.12 6.59
C ARG A 156 -5.24 11.00 5.34
N VAL A 157 -6.55 10.84 5.50
CA VAL A 157 -7.49 10.73 4.38
C VAL A 157 -7.52 12.04 3.58
N ILE A 158 -7.53 13.18 4.25
CA ILE A 158 -7.44 14.50 3.60
C ILE A 158 -6.18 14.61 2.75
N GLU A 159 -5.02 14.24 3.30
CA GLU A 159 -3.75 14.28 2.57
C GLU A 159 -3.78 13.38 1.32
N LEU A 160 -4.37 12.17 1.41
CA LEU A 160 -4.53 11.28 0.25
C LEU A 160 -5.41 11.91 -0.85
N PHE A 161 -6.49 12.60 -0.48
CA PHE A 161 -7.31 13.34 -1.44
C PHE A 161 -6.53 14.46 -2.14
N LEU A 162 -5.75 15.24 -1.39
CA LEU A 162 -4.95 16.33 -1.93
C LEU A 162 -3.82 15.80 -2.83
N LYS A 163 -3.10 14.75 -2.39
CA LYS A 163 -2.08 14.05 -3.21
C LYS A 163 -2.67 13.50 -4.50
N GLY A 164 -3.88 12.95 -4.46
CA GLY A 164 -4.59 12.44 -5.63
C GLY A 164 -5.14 13.51 -6.56
N GLY A 165 -4.94 14.80 -6.24
CA GLY A 165 -5.34 15.95 -7.04
C GLY A 165 -6.80 16.36 -6.88
N MET A 166 -7.50 15.98 -5.80
CA MET A 166 -8.85 16.48 -5.56
C MET A 166 -8.79 17.95 -5.15
N PRO A 167 -9.46 18.86 -5.87
CA PRO A 167 -9.45 20.26 -5.48
C PRO A 167 -10.28 20.48 -4.21
N VAL A 168 -9.78 21.30 -3.29
CA VAL A 168 -10.55 21.74 -2.11
C VAL A 168 -11.76 22.63 -2.48
N SER A 169 -11.78 23.09 -3.73
CA SER A 169 -12.86 23.85 -4.37
C SER A 169 -13.92 22.97 -5.03
N SER A 170 -13.82 21.64 -4.90
CA SER A 170 -14.84 20.70 -5.38
C SER A 170 -16.20 21.10 -4.79
N GLY A 171 -17.06 21.70 -5.62
CA GLY A 171 -18.24 22.42 -5.15
C GLY A 171 -19.18 21.56 -4.31
N PHE A 172 -19.46 22.03 -3.10
CA PHE A 172 -20.53 21.49 -2.27
C PHE A 172 -21.89 22.07 -2.73
N SER A 173 -22.99 21.47 -2.30
CA SER A 173 -24.34 21.78 -2.80
C SER A 173 -24.75 23.25 -2.62
N ASP A 174 -24.15 23.98 -1.69
CA ASP A 174 -24.39 25.40 -1.42
C ASP A 174 -23.38 26.34 -2.12
N GLY A 175 -22.47 25.79 -2.93
CA GLY A 175 -21.44 26.53 -3.64
C GLY A 175 -20.24 26.95 -2.77
N ARG A 176 -20.21 26.61 -1.47
CA ARG A 176 -19.05 26.87 -0.62
C ARG A 176 -17.95 25.85 -0.89
N GLN A 177 -16.74 26.19 -0.44
CA GLN A 177 -15.54 25.36 -0.60
C GLN A 177 -15.07 24.80 0.74
N LEU A 178 -14.22 23.77 0.72
CA LEU A 178 -13.80 23.08 1.94
C LEU A 178 -13.10 24.00 2.95
N PRO A 179 -12.16 24.89 2.55
CA PRO A 179 -11.48 25.76 3.50
C PRO A 179 -12.45 26.71 4.24
N PHE A 180 -13.53 27.13 3.57
CA PHE A 180 -14.59 27.91 4.22
C PHE A 180 -15.17 27.14 5.40
N TYR A 181 -15.58 25.88 5.20
CA TYR A 181 -16.23 25.09 6.25
C TYR A 181 -15.29 24.78 7.41
N VAL A 182 -14.03 24.47 7.11
CA VAL A 182 -13.01 24.23 8.13
C VAL A 182 -12.89 25.43 9.07
N VAL A 183 -12.90 26.64 8.52
CA VAL A 183 -12.78 27.88 9.29
C VAL A 183 -14.10 28.29 9.95
N ALA A 184 -15.20 28.29 9.23
CA ALA A 184 -16.49 28.78 9.71
C ALA A 184 -17.10 27.89 10.79
N ASN A 185 -16.81 26.59 10.78
CA ASN A 185 -17.36 25.62 11.74
C ASN A 185 -16.32 25.09 12.73
N ASP A 186 -15.08 25.60 12.71
CA ASP A 186 -13.95 25.13 13.53
C ASP A 186 -13.83 23.59 13.52
N PHE A 187 -13.64 23.02 12.33
CA PHE A 187 -13.53 21.57 12.21
C PHE A 187 -12.33 21.02 13.00
N PRO A 188 -12.40 19.76 13.48
CA PRO A 188 -11.30 19.15 14.21
C PRO A 188 -9.97 19.23 13.44
N LYS A 189 -8.91 19.62 14.13
CA LYS A 189 -7.57 19.84 13.54
C LYS A 189 -7.56 20.87 12.40
N ALA A 190 -8.40 21.91 12.48
CA ALA A 190 -8.48 22.96 11.45
C ALA A 190 -7.12 23.59 11.13
N LYS A 191 -6.25 23.80 12.13
CA LYS A 191 -4.89 24.34 11.93
C LYS A 191 -4.06 23.43 11.01
N GLU A 192 -4.06 22.12 11.29
CA GLU A 192 -3.37 21.12 10.47
C GLU A 192 -3.96 21.00 9.07
N GLN A 193 -5.29 21.05 8.95
CA GLN A 193 -5.97 21.02 7.66
C GLN A 193 -5.60 22.24 6.79
N LEU A 194 -5.59 23.45 7.35
CA LEU A 194 -5.19 24.67 6.66
C LEU A 194 -3.73 24.64 6.22
N LYS A 195 -2.86 24.09 7.08
CA LYS A 195 -1.44 23.86 6.73
C LYS A 195 -1.30 22.88 5.57
N LEU A 196 -2.06 21.78 5.57
CA LEU A 196 -2.10 20.82 4.47
C LEU A 196 -2.57 21.49 3.19
N PHE A 197 -3.68 22.25 3.20
CA PHE A 197 -4.17 22.96 2.02
C PHE A 197 -3.09 23.86 1.41
N LYS A 198 -2.39 24.65 2.24
CA LYS A 198 -1.28 25.49 1.78
C LYS A 198 -0.13 24.66 1.20
N GLN A 199 0.24 23.55 1.85
CA GLN A 199 1.30 22.64 1.37
C GLN A 199 0.98 22.05 -0.01
N TYR A 200 -0.29 21.79 -0.29
CA TYR A 200 -0.77 21.27 -1.58
C TYR A 200 -1.19 22.39 -2.57
N GLY A 201 -0.73 23.62 -2.35
CA GLY A 201 -0.82 24.71 -3.34
C GLY A 201 -2.12 25.52 -3.30
N VAL A 202 -2.95 25.39 -2.27
CA VAL A 202 -4.14 26.24 -2.09
C VAL A 202 -3.70 27.64 -1.65
N ASP A 203 -4.07 28.65 -2.43
CA ASP A 203 -3.91 30.05 -2.02
C ASP A 203 -5.01 30.42 -1.01
N LEU A 204 -4.66 30.47 0.27
CA LEU A 204 -5.59 30.82 1.35
C LEU A 204 -6.10 32.27 1.29
N ASN A 205 -5.51 33.13 0.43
CA ASN A 205 -6.00 34.48 0.15
C ASN A 205 -6.99 34.54 -1.02
N ASP A 206 -7.23 33.44 -1.72
CA ASP A 206 -8.17 33.43 -2.84
C ASP A 206 -9.60 33.72 -2.33
N GLN A 207 -10.18 34.81 -2.84
CA GLN A 207 -11.54 35.22 -2.50
C GLN A 207 -12.56 34.15 -2.91
N SER A 208 -12.27 33.31 -3.91
CA SER A 208 -13.14 32.22 -4.33
C SER A 208 -13.43 31.23 -3.19
N LEU A 209 -12.50 31.08 -2.23
CA LEU A 209 -12.66 30.18 -1.09
C LEU A 209 -13.80 30.59 -0.18
N VAL A 210 -14.13 31.88 -0.12
CA VAL A 210 -15.18 32.45 0.73
C VAL A 210 -16.37 32.97 -0.07
N ALA A 211 -16.32 32.84 -1.40
CA ALA A 211 -17.31 33.40 -2.29
C ALA A 211 -18.61 32.58 -2.33
N PHE A 212 -19.72 33.29 -2.42
CA PHE A 212 -21.06 32.75 -2.61
C PHE A 212 -21.53 32.97 -4.03
N LYS A 213 -22.09 31.92 -4.65
CA LYS A 213 -22.74 32.06 -5.95
C LYS A 213 -23.91 33.05 -5.84
N ASN A 214 -24.03 33.92 -6.83
CA ASN A 214 -25.14 34.87 -6.99
C ASN A 214 -25.30 35.90 -5.84
N THR A 215 -24.24 36.16 -5.08
CA THR A 215 -24.21 37.23 -4.06
C THR A 215 -23.24 38.31 -4.51
N ASP A 216 -23.49 39.57 -4.14
CA ASP A 216 -22.57 40.68 -4.40
C ASP A 216 -21.21 40.42 -3.70
N PRO A 217 -20.07 40.42 -4.42
CA PRO A 217 -18.76 40.27 -3.80
C PRO A 217 -18.49 41.27 -2.67
N ALA A 218 -19.04 42.47 -2.74
CA ALA A 218 -18.82 43.51 -1.74
C ALA A 218 -19.49 43.19 -0.39
N THR A 219 -20.50 42.33 -0.36
CA THR A 219 -21.21 41.92 0.86
C THR A 219 -20.64 40.63 1.47
N GLN A 220 -19.63 40.04 0.86
CA GLN A 220 -19.05 38.77 1.28
C GLN A 220 -17.76 39.00 2.06
N PRO A 221 -17.38 38.08 2.97
CA PRO A 221 -16.10 38.15 3.64
C PRO A 221 -14.95 38.25 2.62
N PRO A 222 -13.94 39.11 2.84
CA PRO A 222 -12.85 39.30 1.89
C PRO A 222 -11.91 38.09 1.76
N ASN A 223 -11.79 37.27 2.81
CA ASN A 223 -10.94 36.07 2.87
C ASN A 223 -11.29 35.21 4.09
N LEU A 224 -10.55 34.10 4.26
CA LEU A 224 -10.74 33.17 5.39
C LEU A 224 -10.49 33.80 6.76
N TYR A 225 -9.59 34.79 6.86
CA TYR A 225 -9.35 35.49 8.13
C TYR A 225 -10.62 36.23 8.61
N ALA A 226 -11.30 36.93 7.70
CA ALA A 226 -12.58 37.56 8.02
C ALA A 226 -13.65 36.54 8.44
N VAL A 227 -13.70 35.37 7.80
CA VAL A 227 -14.62 34.28 8.20
C VAL A 227 -14.34 33.81 9.61
N ALA A 228 -13.07 33.60 9.99
CA ALA A 228 -12.70 33.21 11.36
C ALA A 228 -13.15 34.26 12.39
N LYS A 229 -12.96 35.54 12.08
CA LYS A 229 -13.35 36.65 12.97
C LYS A 229 -14.86 36.77 13.15
N GLU A 230 -15.64 36.66 12.08
CA GLU A 230 -17.12 36.72 12.16
C GLU A 230 -17.73 35.52 12.90
N ASN A 231 -17.04 34.37 12.93
CA ASN A 231 -17.47 33.20 13.70
C ASN A 231 -16.83 33.12 15.09
N HIS A 232 -16.13 34.18 15.53
CA HIS A 232 -15.46 34.24 16.84
C HIS A 232 -14.36 33.19 17.06
N HIS A 233 -13.76 32.66 16.00
CA HIS A 233 -12.65 31.70 16.05
C HIS A 233 -11.30 32.43 16.10
N GLU A 234 -11.04 33.15 17.19
CA GLU A 234 -9.86 34.03 17.34
C GLU A 234 -8.51 33.29 17.18
N GLU A 235 -8.42 32.06 17.68
CA GLU A 235 -7.22 31.24 17.52
C GLU A 235 -6.96 30.88 16.05
N LEU A 236 -8.01 30.54 15.30
CA LEU A 236 -7.89 30.25 13.88
C LEU A 236 -7.59 31.52 13.07
N ALA A 237 -8.18 32.65 13.44
CA ALA A 237 -7.86 33.94 12.81
C ALA A 237 -6.37 34.27 13.00
N SER A 238 -5.85 34.12 14.21
CA SER A 238 -4.43 34.31 14.52
C SER A 238 -3.55 33.37 13.70
N TYR A 239 -3.92 32.09 13.61
CA TYR A 239 -3.18 31.10 12.84
C TYR A 239 -3.23 31.35 11.32
N LEU A 240 -4.35 31.82 10.79
CA LEU A 240 -4.47 32.22 9.38
C LEU A 240 -3.55 33.41 9.06
N ALA A 241 -3.41 34.36 9.99
CA ALA A 241 -2.46 35.46 9.86
C ALA A 241 -1.00 34.95 9.85
N GLU A 242 -0.65 33.99 10.72
CA GLU A 242 0.66 33.31 10.70
C GLU A 242 0.91 32.56 9.38
N LEU A 243 -0.14 31.99 8.78
CA LEU A 243 -0.09 31.36 7.46
C LEU A 243 -0.04 32.39 6.30
N GLY A 244 0.00 33.69 6.58
CA GLY A 244 0.13 34.75 5.58
C GLY A 244 -1.18 35.14 4.88
N VAL A 245 -2.33 34.87 5.51
CA VAL A 245 -3.61 35.42 5.06
C VAL A 245 -3.68 36.90 5.43
N LYS A 246 -4.10 37.75 4.47
CA LYS A 246 -4.21 39.21 4.65
C LYS A 246 -5.21 39.55 5.76
N THR A 247 -4.81 40.38 6.71
CA THR A 247 -5.64 40.76 7.88
C THR A 247 -6.21 42.17 7.79
N ASP A 248 -5.62 43.01 6.93
CA ASP A 248 -5.94 44.41 6.70
C ASP A 248 -7.30 44.63 5.99
N SER A 249 -7.75 43.63 5.23
CA SER A 249 -9.03 43.66 4.52
C SER A 249 -10.25 43.60 5.46
N TYR A 250 -10.12 43.00 6.65
CA TYR A 250 -11.25 42.78 7.56
C TYR A 250 -11.80 44.09 8.18
N PRO A 251 -10.99 44.97 8.79
CA PRO A 251 -11.51 46.23 9.36
C PRO A 251 -12.21 47.12 8.34
N ALA A 252 -11.64 47.24 7.13
CA ALA A 252 -12.21 48.03 6.04
C ALA A 252 -13.56 47.46 5.58
N TRP A 253 -13.64 46.14 5.43
CA TRP A 253 -14.87 45.45 5.07
C TRP A 253 -15.96 45.62 6.15
N LYS A 254 -15.61 45.48 7.43
CA LYS A 254 -16.56 45.61 8.54
C LYS A 254 -17.16 47.02 8.61
N LYS A 255 -16.33 48.05 8.45
CA LYS A 255 -16.79 49.45 8.37
C LYS A 255 -17.78 49.66 7.22
N ALA A 256 -17.48 49.13 6.04
CA ALA A 256 -18.37 49.23 4.87
C ALA A 256 -19.70 48.49 5.09
N GLU A 257 -19.66 47.33 5.76
CA GLU A 257 -20.86 46.59 6.17
C GLU A 257 -21.75 47.42 7.13
N GLU A 258 -21.15 48.03 8.15
CA GLU A 258 -21.86 48.88 9.11
C GLU A 258 -22.48 50.14 8.46
N GLU A 259 -21.80 50.75 7.49
CA GLU A 259 -22.32 51.87 6.71
C GLU A 259 -23.53 51.46 5.85
N ARG A 260 -23.45 50.33 5.15
CA ARG A 260 -24.59 49.77 4.39
C ARG A 260 -25.79 49.47 5.28
N ASN A 261 -25.55 48.83 6.42
CA ASN A 261 -26.59 48.48 7.37
C ASN A 261 -27.27 49.72 7.97
N ARG A 262 -26.52 50.80 8.20
CA ARG A 262 -27.08 52.10 8.63
C ARG A 262 -27.97 52.69 7.54
N ASN A 263 -27.48 52.80 6.30
CA ASN A 263 -28.21 53.39 5.18
C ASN A 263 -29.52 52.63 4.87
N ASN A 264 -29.49 51.30 4.93
CA ASN A 264 -30.70 50.49 4.73
C ASN A 264 -31.74 50.72 5.84
N LYS A 265 -31.32 50.85 7.11
CA LYS A 265 -32.23 51.18 8.22
C LYS A 265 -32.85 52.57 8.08
N THR A 266 -32.09 53.55 7.59
CA THR A 266 -32.61 54.91 7.39
C THR A 266 -33.63 54.96 6.24
N HIS A 267 -33.42 54.19 5.17
CA HIS A 267 -34.39 54.07 4.07
C HIS A 267 -35.70 53.37 4.47
N VAL A 268 -35.64 52.35 5.32
CA VAL A 268 -36.84 51.66 5.82
C VAL A 268 -37.66 52.54 6.77
N ASN A 269 -37.04 53.42 7.54
CA ASN A 269 -37.74 54.34 8.46
C ASN A 269 -38.31 55.60 7.77
N MET A 270 -38.01 55.82 6.48
CA MET A 270 -38.54 56.95 5.69
C MET A 270 -39.64 56.53 4.69
N MET A 271 -40.01 55.24 4.65
CA MET A 271 -41.19 54.71 3.96
C MET A 271 -42.31 54.46 4.96
#